data_AF-A0A353ED95-F1
#
_entry.id   AF-A0A353ED95-F1
#
_cell.length_a   1.000
_cell.length_b   1.000
_cell.length_c   1.000
_cell.angle_alpha   90.00
_cell.angle_beta   90.00
_cell.angle_gamma   90.00
#
_symmetry.space_group_name_H-M   'P 1'
#
loop_
_entity.id
_entity.type
_entity.pdbx_description
1 polymer ?
#
loop_
_entity_poly.entity_id
_entity_poly.type
_entity_poly.pdbx_seq_one_letter_code
_entity_poly.pdbx_strand_id
1 'polypeptide(L)' 'KPAGSDNENDKLTYPALIGLESSKARLYSLYDEALSTIQSLNINSALLEELAKLIVWRSF' A
#
# COMPACT_ATOMS: atom_id res chain seq x y z
N LYS A 1 -5.71 0.79 16.18
CA LYS A 1 -5.30 2.19 16.45
C LYS A 1 -6.43 3.09 15.98
N PRO A 2 -6.90 4.07 16.77
CA PRO A 2 -7.98 4.94 16.31
C PRO A 2 -7.50 5.74 15.09
N ALA A 3 -8.34 5.81 14.06
CA ALA A 3 -8.12 6.72 12.93
C ALA A 3 -8.18 8.16 13.47
N GLY A 4 -7.13 8.95 13.24
CA GLY A 4 -7.06 10.35 13.69
C GLY A 4 -5.85 10.72 14.56
N SER A 5 -4.98 9.76 14.94
CA SER A 5 -3.74 10.10 15.65
C SER A 5 -2.70 10.84 14.81
N ASP A 6 -2.95 10.99 13.49
CA ASP A 6 -2.05 11.69 12.57
C ASP A 6 -2.31 13.20 12.52
N ASN A 7 -3.37 13.72 13.15
CA ASN A 7 -3.66 15.15 13.20
C ASN A 7 -2.79 15.93 14.21
N GLU A 8 -1.96 15.25 15.02
CA GLU A 8 -1.20 15.89 16.11
C GLU A 8 0.30 16.09 15.82
N ASN A 9 0.81 15.74 14.65
CA ASN A 9 2.19 16.04 14.31
C ASN A 9 2.24 16.48 12.85
N ASP A 10 2.96 17.57 12.55
CA ASP A 10 3.30 18.09 11.20
C ASP A 10 4.07 17.06 10.34
N LYS A 11 3.53 15.85 10.21
CA LYS A 11 4.10 14.75 9.45
C LYS A 11 3.67 14.95 8.02
N LEU A 12 4.66 15.17 7.17
CA LEU A 12 4.52 15.04 5.73
C LEU A 12 4.22 13.58 5.40
N THR A 13 2.93 13.22 5.44
CA THR A 13 2.43 11.92 5.01
C THR A 13 2.09 11.97 3.52
N TYR A 14 2.04 10.81 2.85
CA TYR A 14 1.64 10.75 1.44
C TYR A 14 0.30 11.45 1.18
N PRO A 15 -0.79 11.17 1.93
CA PRO A 15 -2.05 11.88 1.74
C PRO A 15 -1.96 13.40 1.96
N ALA A 16 -1.15 13.85 2.91
CA ALA A 16 -0.94 15.28 3.15
C ALA A 16 -0.15 15.97 2.03
N LEU A 17 0.79 15.26 1.39
CA LEU A 17 1.67 15.80 0.35
C LEU A 17 1.01 15.82 -1.05
N ILE A 18 0.37 14.72 -1.45
CA ILE A 18 -0.14 14.54 -2.83
C ILE A 18 -1.67 14.39 -2.89
N GLY A 19 -2.35 14.48 -1.74
CA GLY A 19 -3.79 14.25 -1.63
C GLY A 19 -4.15 12.77 -1.49
N LEU A 20 -5.33 12.51 -0.93
CA LEU A 20 -5.82 11.16 -0.64
C LEU A 20 -5.99 10.32 -1.92
N GLU A 21 -6.58 10.88 -2.96
CA GLU A 21 -6.84 10.16 -4.21
C GLU A 21 -5.53 9.79 -4.93
N SER A 22 -4.60 10.73 -5.06
CA SER A 22 -3.27 10.44 -5.63
C SER A 22 -2.50 9.43 -4.79
N SER A 23 -2.66 9.45 -3.47
CA SER A 23 -2.05 8.47 -2.57
C SER A 23 -2.62 7.07 -2.77
N LYS A 24 -3.94 6.94 -2.96
CA LYS A 24 -4.58 5.66 -3.32
C LYS A 24 -4.10 5.17 -4.69
N ALA A 25 -4.03 6.05 -5.69
CA ALA A 25 -3.51 5.70 -7.02
C ALA A 25 -2.05 5.20 -6.93
N ARG A 26 -1.20 5.86 -6.13
CA ARG A 26 0.17 5.42 -5.87
C ARG A 26 0.22 4.06 -5.18
N LEU A 27 -0.68 3.79 -4.23
CA LEU A 27 -0.80 2.49 -3.56
C LEU A 27 -1.10 1.37 -4.58
N TYR A 28 -2.06 1.57 -5.48
CA TYR A 28 -2.39 0.58 -6.51
C TYR A 28 -1.23 0.36 -7.50
N SER A 29 -0.57 1.44 -7.94
CA SER A 29 0.60 1.33 -8.82
C SER A 29 1.74 0.53 -8.18
N LEU A 30 2.01 0.73 -6.88
CA LEU A 30 3.03 -0.03 -6.15
C LEU A 30 2.62 -1.49 -5.96
N TYR A 31 1.33 -1.77 -5.81
CA TYR A 31 0.82 -3.13 -5.74
C TYR A 31 1.02 -3.88 -7.06
N ASP A 32 0.70 -3.25 -8.19
CA ASP A 32 0.89 -3.85 -9.51
C ASP A 32 2.38 -4.12 -9.81
N GLU A 33 3.27 -3.18 -9.46
CA GLU A 33 4.72 -3.35 -9.57
C GLU A 33 5.23 -4.51 -8.72
N ALA A 34 4.76 -4.62 -7.47
CA ALA A 34 5.13 -5.71 -6.59
C ALA A 34 4.66 -7.06 -7.13
N LEU A 35 3.41 -7.15 -7.60
CA LEU A 35 2.85 -8.39 -8.16
C LEU A 35 3.62 -8.84 -9.40
N SER A 36 3.92 -7.91 -10.31
CA SER A 36 4.74 -8.20 -11.51
C SER A 36 6.14 -8.70 -11.13
N THR A 37 6.78 -8.05 -10.15
CA THR A 37 8.11 -8.45 -9.67
C THR A 37 8.07 -9.85 -9.06
N ILE A 38 7.11 -10.12 -8.19
CA ILE A 38 6.94 -11.43 -7.53
C ILE A 38 6.73 -12.55 -8.57
N GLN A 39 5.87 -12.31 -9.56
CA GLN A 39 5.59 -13.28 -10.63
C GLN A 39 6.82 -13.56 -11.51
N SER A 40 7.72 -12.58 -11.66
CA SER A 40 8.96 -12.75 -12.44
C SER A 40 10.01 -13.65 -11.77
N LEU A 41 9.90 -13.90 -10.46
CA LEU A 41 10.90 -14.68 -9.70
C LEU A 41 10.83 -16.19 -10.00
N ASN A 42 9.78 -16.68 -10.66
CA ASN A 42 9.57 -18.09 -10.99
C ASN A 42 9.71 -19.03 -9.77
N ILE A 43 9.27 -18.56 -8.60
CA ILE A 43 9.22 -19.31 -7.33
C ILE A 43 7.77 -19.55 -6.93
N ASN A 44 7.54 -20.37 -5.90
CA ASN A 44 6.24 -20.39 -5.23
C ASN A 44 6.02 -19.04 -4.51
N SER A 45 5.24 -18.18 -5.13
CA SER A 45 4.97 -16.80 -4.72
C SER A 45 3.68 -16.61 -3.93
N ALA A 46 2.87 -17.65 -3.74
CA ALA A 46 1.50 -17.53 -3.24
C ALA A 46 1.38 -16.69 -1.95
N LEU A 47 2.28 -16.92 -0.98
CA LEU A 47 2.30 -16.18 0.28
C LEU A 47 2.64 -14.68 0.10
N LEU A 48 3.54 -14.36 -0.83
CA LEU A 48 3.94 -12.97 -1.10
C LEU A 48 2.82 -12.22 -1.83
N GLU A 49 2.10 -12.88 -2.74
CA GLU A 49 0.94 -12.31 -3.44
C GLU A 49 -0.22 -12.05 -2.46
N GLU A 50 -0.49 -13.00 -1.56
CA GLU A 50 -1.49 -12.83 -0.49
C GLU A 50 -1.10 -11.69 0.46
N LEU A 51 0.17 -11.58 0.83
CA LEU A 51 0.65 -10.49 1.67
C LEU A 51 0.49 -9.13 0.99
N ALA A 52 0.89 -9.01 -0.29
CA ALA A 52 0.74 -7.78 -1.06
C ALA A 52 -0.74 -7.36 -1.14
N LYS A 53 -1.64 -8.33 -1.36
CA LYS A 53 -3.09 -8.11 -1.36
C LYS A 53 -3.59 -7.65 0.01
N LEU A 54 -3.17 -8.31 1.09
CA LEU A 54 -3.56 -7.94 2.46
C LEU A 54 -3.16 -6.50 2.80
N ILE A 55 -1.99 -6.03 2.36
CA ILE A 55 -1.52 -4.67 2.65
C ILE A 55 -2.45 -3.60 2.07
N VAL A 56 -2.98 -3.82 0.86
CA VAL A 56 -3.83 -2.86 0.12
C VAL A 56 -5.29 -2.92 0.57
N TRP A 57 -5.84 -4.12 0.77
CA TRP A 57 -7.27 -4.33 1.02
C TRP A 57 -7.61 -4.69 2.47
N ARG A 58 -6.71 -4.47 3.44
CA ARG A 58 -7.06 -4.70 4.85
C ARG A 58 -8.28 -3.87 5.26
N SER A 59 -9.32 -4.53 5.73
CA SER A 59 -10.40 -3.91 6.48
C SER A 59 -9.94 -3.75 7.94
N PHE A 60 -10.15 -2.57 8.52
CA PHE A 60 -9.88 -2.29 9.93
C PHE A 60 -11.14 -2.46 10.78
#